data_AF-S8EG55-F1
#
_entry.id   AF-S8EG55-F1
#
_cell.length_a   1.000
_cell.length_b   1.000
_cell.length_c   1.000
_cell.angle_alpha   90.00
_cell.angle_beta   90.00
_cell.angle_gamma   90.00
#
_symmetry.space_group_name_H-M   'P 1'
#
loop_
_entity.id
_entity.type
_entity.pdbx_description
1 polymer ?
#
loop_
_entity_poly.entity_id
_entity_poly.type
_entity_poly.pdbx_seq_one_letter_code
_entity_poly.pdbx_strand_id
1 'polypeptide(L)' 'SDSDEDYTSPRTPRRTPMACQFCRGRKLKCDGRQTCANCQRRGLACTYVPV' A
#
# COMPACT_ATOMS: atom_id res chain seq x y z
N SER A 1 5.68 -16.63 37.38
CA SER A 1 6.49 -16.44 36.15
C SER A 1 5.58 -15.79 35.15
N ASP A 2 5.91 -14.56 34.77
CA ASP A 2 5.05 -13.59 34.09
C ASP A 2 4.67 -14.06 32.67
N SER A 3 3.37 -14.06 32.36
CA SER A 3 2.83 -14.52 31.08
C SER A 3 2.81 -13.37 30.06
N ASP A 4 3.93 -13.14 29.38
CA ASP A 4 4.01 -12.29 28.19
C ASP A 4 3.43 -13.03 26.96
N GLU A 5 2.10 -13.09 26.85
CA GLU A 5 1.39 -13.49 25.61
C GLU A 5 1.12 -12.25 24.74
N ASP A 6 2.19 -11.64 24.22
CA ASP A 6 2.08 -10.72 23.08
C ASP A 6 2.00 -11.56 21.79
N TYR A 7 0.78 -11.98 21.44
CA TYR A 7 0.46 -12.54 20.13
C TYR A 7 0.53 -11.41 19.08
N THR A 8 1.72 -10.84 18.86
CA THR A 8 2.00 -9.94 17.74
C THR A 8 1.87 -10.75 16.47
N SER A 9 0.63 -10.81 15.99
CA SER A 9 0.28 -11.18 14.64
C SER A 9 1.26 -10.47 13.71
N PRO A 10 1.93 -11.18 12.78
CA PRO A 10 2.91 -10.55 11.92
C PRO A 10 2.17 -9.46 11.16
N ARG A 11 2.51 -8.19 11.46
CA ARG A 11 2.10 -7.00 10.72
C ARG A 11 2.75 -7.01 9.35
N THR A 12 2.68 -8.13 8.63
CA THR A 12 2.96 -8.17 7.21
C THR A 12 2.11 -7.05 6.64
N PRO A 13 2.73 -5.93 6.22
CA PRO A 13 1.99 -4.91 5.51
C PRO A 13 1.44 -5.71 4.34
N ARG A 14 0.12 -5.83 4.23
CA ARG A 14 -0.53 -6.55 3.13
C ARG A 14 0.18 -6.06 1.89
N ARG A 15 1.10 -6.87 1.36
CA ARG A 15 2.04 -6.41 0.33
C ARG A 15 1.12 -5.94 -0.76
N THR A 16 1.11 -4.65 -1.06
CA THR A 16 0.15 -4.15 -2.02
C THR A 16 0.46 -4.87 -3.33
N PRO A 17 -0.43 -5.77 -3.76
CA PRO A 17 -0.08 -6.70 -4.83
C PRO A 17 0.05 -5.96 -6.16
N MET A 18 -0.40 -4.70 -6.20
CA MET A 18 -0.48 -3.91 -7.40
C MET A 18 -0.22 -2.42 -7.11
N ALA A 19 0.56 -1.79 -7.99
CA ALA A 19 0.62 -0.33 -8.07
C ALA A 19 -0.72 0.24 -8.61
N CYS A 20 -1.12 1.41 -8.14
CA CYS A 20 -2.28 2.12 -8.71
C CYS A 20 -2.08 2.37 -10.22
N GLN A 21 -3.17 2.60 -10.97
CA GLN A 21 -3.11 2.80 -12.42
C GLN A 21 -2.10 3.86 -12.85
N PHE A 22 -2.08 5.00 -12.17
CA PHE A 22 -1.15 6.09 -12.46
C PHE A 22 0.31 5.65 -12.31
N CYS A 23 0.65 5.04 -11.17
CA CYS A 23 2.00 4.55 -10.92
C CYS A 23 2.36 3.40 -11.86
N ARG A 24 1.42 2.51 -12.17
CA ARG A 24 1.60 1.39 -13.10
C ARG A 24 1.91 1.89 -14.52
N GLY A 25 1.09 2.80 -15.06
CA GLY A 25 1.29 3.38 -16.39
C GLY A 25 2.59 4.19 -16.51
N ARG A 26 3.03 4.81 -15.41
CA ARG A 26 4.29 5.58 -15.35
C ARG A 26 5.50 4.79 -14.84
N LYS A 27 5.33 3.49 -14.55
CA LYS A 27 6.38 2.63 -13.95
C LYS A 27 7.01 3.21 -12.67
N LEU A 28 6.21 3.90 -11.86
CA LEU A 28 6.62 4.47 -10.58
C LEU A 28 6.40 3.47 -9.43
N LYS A 29 7.21 3.57 -8.37
CA LYS A 29 6.97 2.86 -7.12
C LYS A 29 5.67 3.35 -6.49
N CYS A 30 4.75 2.44 -6.20
CA CYS A 30 3.52 2.72 -5.47
C CYS A 30 3.65 2.22 -4.04
N ASP A 31 3.29 3.04 -3.06
CA ASP A 31 3.27 2.67 -1.63
C ASP A 31 1.96 1.99 -1.22
N GLY A 32 0.95 1.93 -2.10
CA GLY A 32 -0.19 1.06 -1.92
C GLY A 32 -1.25 1.52 -0.90
N ARG A 33 -1.13 2.76 -0.41
CA ARG A 33 -2.14 3.37 0.47
C ARG A 33 -3.43 3.67 -0.32
N GLN A 34 -4.53 3.97 0.38
CA GLN A 34 -5.80 4.40 -0.23
C GLN A 34 -5.58 5.46 -1.31
N THR A 35 -4.80 6.50 -0.98
CA THR A 35 -4.19 7.42 -1.93
C THR A 35 -2.68 7.29 -1.81
N CYS A 36 -2.02 6.82 -2.85
CA CYS A 36 -0.57 6.63 -2.85
C CYS A 36 0.17 7.98 -2.73
N ALA A 37 1.37 8.00 -2.14
CA ALA A 37 2.12 9.25 -1.92
C ALA A 37 2.37 10.05 -3.21
N ASN A 38 2.50 9.36 -4.35
CA ASN A 38 2.68 10.01 -5.66
C ASN A 38 1.40 10.70 -6.15
N CYS A 39 0.25 10.03 -6.03
CA CYS A 39 -1.04 10.60 -6.40
C CYS A 39 -1.42 11.75 -5.47
N GLN A 40 -1.19 11.60 -4.16
CA GLN A 40 -1.45 12.64 -3.16
C GLN A 40 -0.66 13.91 -3.46
N ARG A 41 0.65 13.80 -3.70
CA ARG A 41 1.51 14.95 -4.00
C ARG A 41 1.13 15.64 -5.32
N ARG A 42 0.55 14.91 -6.26
CA ARG A 42 0.13 15.44 -7.58
C ARG A 42 -1.33 15.89 -7.62
N GLY A 43 -2.12 15.64 -6.57
CA GLY A 43 -3.56 15.89 -6.57
C GLY A 43 -4.32 15.10 -7.62
N LEU A 44 -3.83 13.90 -8.00
CA LEU A 44 -4.43 13.06 -9.03
C LEU A 44 -5.22 11.91 -8.41
N ALA A 45 -6.22 11.41 -9.16
CA ALA A 45 -6.97 10.22 -8.78
C ALA A 45 -6.05 9.01 -8.58
N CYS A 46 -6.22 8.32 -7.45
CA CYS A 46 -5.48 7.11 -7.12
C CYS A 46 -6.40 5.89 -7.23
N THR A 47 -6.43 5.27 -8.40
CA THR A 47 -7.33 4.15 -8.67
C THR A 47 -6.54 2.86 -8.78
N TYR A 48 -7.00 1.82 -8.08
CA TYR A 48 -6.49 0.46 -8.19
C TYR A 48 -7.58 -0.36 -8.90
N VAL A 49 -7.28 -0.88 -10.10
CA VAL A 49 -8.18 -1.81 -10.79
C VAL A 49 -7.55 -3.20 -10.83
N PRO A 50 -8.30 -4.26 -10.52
CA PRO A 50 -7.89 -5.62 -10.80
C PRO A 50 -7.57 -5.77 -12.30
N VAL A 51 -6.59 -6.62 -12.61
CA VAL A 51 -6.36 -7.10 -13.98
C VAL A 51 -6.97 -8.47 -14.15
#